data_AF-A0A9D5FKD7-F1
#
_entry.id   AF-A0A9D5FKD7-F1
#
_cell.length_a   1.000
_cell.length_b   1.000
_cell.length_c   1.000
_cell.angle_alpha   90.00
_cell.angle_beta   90.00
_cell.angle_gamma   90.00
#
_symmetry.space_group_name_H-M   'P 1'
#
loop_
_entity.id
_entity.type
_entity.pdbx_description
1 polymer ?
#
loop_
_entity_poly.entity_id
_entity_poly.type
_entity_poly.pdbx_seq_one_letter_code
_entity_poly.pdbx_strand_id
1 'polypeptide(L)'
;MKNNIFHWTVITYLLIIGLVYVPTISLWGNITALRILHVDIPPSARDADFQIKALANFFAGIILLTGGTGLLRRQAWGRTVTVIGFLFQITIYIVEIVIFRYLNTMGAAAVVILLDAIVIYNLF
;
A
#
# COMPACT_ATOMS: atom_id res chain seq x y z
N MET A 1 -3.55 -5.00 29.06
CA MET A 1 -3.40 -5.88 27.88
C MET A 1 -3.63 -5.03 26.65
N LYS A 2 -2.63 -4.78 25.79
CA LYS A 2 -2.89 -4.12 24.49
C LYS A 2 -3.97 -4.93 23.76
N ASN A 3 -4.92 -4.26 23.13
CA ASN A 3 -6.12 -4.87 22.57
C ASN A 3 -5.72 -5.91 21.50
N ASN A 4 -5.71 -7.20 21.86
CA ASN A 4 -5.26 -8.29 20.98
C ASN A 4 -6.04 -8.32 19.67
N ILE A 5 -7.33 -7.93 19.72
CA ILE A 5 -8.19 -7.81 18.54
C ILE A 5 -7.61 -6.79 17.56
N PHE A 6 -7.29 -5.59 18.04
CA PHE A 6 -6.70 -4.53 17.21
C PHE A 6 -5.39 -4.98 16.56
N HIS A 7 -4.52 -5.65 17.32
CA HIS A 7 -3.25 -6.15 16.79
C HIS A 7 -3.45 -7.15 15.65
N TRP A 8 -4.37 -8.10 15.81
CA TRP A 8 -4.73 -9.05 14.75
C TRP A 8 -5.36 -8.36 13.55
N THR A 9 -6.23 -7.36 13.76
CA THR A 9 -6.81 -6.55 12.67
C THR A 9 -5.72 -5.87 11.84
N VAL A 10 -4.70 -5.29 12.48
CA VAL A 10 -3.56 -4.68 11.77
C VAL A 10 -2.81 -5.72 10.94
N ILE A 11 -2.52 -6.90 11.50
CA ILE A 11 -1.83 -7.96 10.78
C ILE A 11 -2.65 -8.43 9.57
N THR A 12 -3.96 -8.63 9.73
CA THR A 12 -4.85 -9.00 8.62
C THR A 12 -4.88 -7.92 7.55
N TYR A 13 -4.95 -6.65 7.93
CA TYR A 13 -4.90 -5.52 6.99
C TYR A 13 -3.59 -5.51 6.18
N LEU A 14 -2.44 -5.67 6.85
CA LEU A 14 -1.13 -5.76 6.20
C LEU A 14 -1.04 -6.94 5.23
N LEU A 15 -1.62 -8.08 5.60
CA LEU A 15 -1.66 -9.26 4.74
C LEU A 15 -2.48 -9.00 3.48
N ILE A 16 -3.66 -8.38 3.61
CA ILE A 16 -4.52 -8.04 2.47
C ILE A 16 -3.79 -7.10 1.52
N ILE A 17 -3.23 -5.99 2.03
CA ILE A 17 -2.51 -5.03 1.17
C ILE A 17 -1.31 -5.70 0.52
N GLY A 18 -0.50 -6.40 1.31
CA GLY A 18 0.70 -7.09 0.82
C GLY A 18 0.39 -8.09 -0.29
N LEU A 19 -0.66 -8.89 -0.15
CA LEU A 19 -1.08 -9.87 -1.16
C LEU A 19 -1.68 -9.24 -2.40
N VAL A 20 -2.26 -8.04 -2.31
CA VAL A 20 -2.74 -7.29 -3.49
C VAL A 20 -1.57 -6.63 -4.22
N TYR A 21 -0.59 -6.11 -3.48
CA TYR A 21 0.49 -5.30 -4.01
C TYR A 21 1.68 -6.11 -4.54
N VAL A 22 2.06 -7.22 -3.91
CA VAL A 22 3.22 -8.01 -4.37
C VAL A 22 3.04 -8.58 -5.78
N PRO A 23 1.86 -9.11 -6.18
CA PRO A 23 1.69 -9.69 -7.51
C PRO A 23 1.79 -8.69 -8.66
N THR A 24 1.72 -7.37 -8.42
CA THR A 24 1.78 -6.36 -9.49
C THR A 24 3.07 -6.45 -10.31
N ILE A 25 4.17 -6.90 -9.70
CA ILE A 25 5.45 -7.08 -10.38
C ILE A 25 5.41 -8.17 -11.46
N SER A 26 4.49 -9.14 -11.36
CA SER A 26 4.34 -10.19 -12.38
C SER A 26 3.87 -9.64 -13.73
N LEU A 27 3.30 -8.44 -13.74
CA LEU A 27 2.88 -7.72 -14.94
C LEU A 27 3.96 -6.77 -15.48
N TRP A 28 5.18 -6.81 -14.94
CA TRP A 28 6.29 -5.98 -15.40
C TRP A 28 6.55 -6.18 -16.89
N GLY A 29 6.64 -5.08 -17.65
CA GLY A 29 6.79 -5.12 -19.10
C GLY A 29 5.50 -5.39 -19.88
N ASN A 30 4.40 -5.82 -19.23
CA ASN A 30 3.09 -5.99 -19.86
C ASN A 30 2.21 -4.75 -19.64
N ILE A 31 2.45 -3.71 -20.45
CA ILE A 31 1.74 -2.42 -20.35
C ILE A 31 0.23 -2.58 -20.49
N THR A 32 -0.24 -3.44 -21.41
CA THR A 32 -1.67 -3.66 -21.62
C THR A 32 -2.35 -4.19 -20.35
N ALA A 33 -1.75 -5.19 -19.69
CA ALA A 33 -2.28 -5.73 -18.45
C ALA A 33 -2.22 -4.70 -17.30
N LEU A 34 -1.13 -3.92 -17.21
CA LEU A 34 -1.00 -2.86 -16.20
C LEU A 34 -2.05 -1.76 -16.37
N ARG A 35 -2.39 -1.39 -17.61
CA ARG A 35 -3.46 -0.42 -17.91
C ARG A 35 -4.85 -0.92 -17.53
N ILE A 36 -5.09 -2.24 -17.61
CA ILE A 36 -6.34 -2.87 -17.16
C ILE A 36 -6.39 -2.92 -15.62
N LEU A 37 -5.26 -3.21 -14.97
CA LEU A 37 -5.19 -3.30 -13.51
C LEU A 37 -5.30 -1.91 -12.85
N HIS A 38 -4.59 -0.92 -13.37
CA HIS A 38 -4.51 0.43 -12.83
C HIS A 38 -5.49 1.38 -13.51
N VAL A 39 -6.79 1.06 -13.36
CA VAL A 39 -7.90 1.93 -13.80
C VAL A 39 -7.93 3.29 -13.08
N ASP A 40 -7.12 3.43 -12.05
CA ASP A 40 -6.90 4.62 -11.25
C ASP A 40 -5.89 5.58 -11.89
N ILE A 41 -5.11 5.14 -12.88
CA ILE A 41 -4.26 6.00 -13.70
C ILE A 41 -5.06 6.46 -14.95
N PRO A 42 -5.01 7.75 -15.36
CA PRO A 42 -5.71 8.24 -16.53
C PRO A 42 -5.23 7.54 -17.80
N PRO A 43 -6.10 7.27 -18.78
CA PRO A 43 -5.70 6.62 -20.03
C PRO A 43 -4.59 7.37 -20.80
N SER A 44 -4.53 8.69 -20.63
CA SER A 44 -3.52 9.58 -21.24
C SER A 44 -2.14 9.56 -20.56
N ALA A 45 -1.99 8.88 -19.42
CA ALA A 45 -0.71 8.78 -18.74
C ALA A 45 0.31 7.97 -19.55
N ARG A 46 1.60 8.20 -19.29
CA ARG A 46 2.71 7.55 -20.00
C ARG A 46 2.80 6.10 -19.53
N ASP A 47 3.25 5.20 -20.41
CA ASP A 47 3.45 3.79 -20.05
C ASP A 47 4.41 3.59 -18.87
N ALA A 48 5.40 4.49 -18.75
CA ALA A 48 6.33 4.52 -17.63
C ALA A 48 5.62 4.72 -16.27
N ASP A 49 4.52 5.48 -16.23
CA ASP A 49 3.78 5.76 -14.99
C ASP A 49 3.15 4.47 -14.44
N PHE A 50 2.64 3.61 -15.33
CA PHE A 50 2.08 2.30 -14.96
C PHE A 50 3.16 1.35 -14.42
N GLN A 51 4.35 1.35 -15.01
CA GLN A 51 5.48 0.56 -14.51
C GLN A 51 5.96 1.06 -13.15
N ILE A 52 6.15 2.37 -13.00
CA ILE A 52 6.57 2.98 -11.73
C ILE A 52 5.58 2.64 -10.62
N LYS A 53 4.27 2.71 -10.89
CA LYS A 53 3.25 2.33 -9.92
C LYS A 53 3.31 0.84 -9.57
N ALA A 54 3.45 -0.04 -10.56
CA ALA A 54 3.58 -1.47 -10.30
C ALA A 54 4.80 -1.78 -9.41
N LEU A 55 5.92 -1.08 -9.63
CA LEU A 55 7.14 -1.20 -8.81
C LEU A 55 6.93 -0.67 -7.40
N ALA A 56 6.31 0.51 -7.27
CA ALA A 56 6.02 1.13 -5.99
C ALA A 56 5.10 0.24 -5.16
N ASN A 57 4.02 -0.29 -5.74
CA ASN A 57 3.15 -1.25 -5.07
C ASN A 57 3.94 -2.49 -4.64
N PHE A 58 4.74 -3.09 -5.51
CA PHE A 58 5.55 -4.25 -5.16
C PHE A 58 6.43 -4.00 -3.92
N PHE A 59 7.20 -2.90 -3.91
CA PHE A 59 8.05 -2.56 -2.77
C PHE A 59 7.22 -2.25 -1.51
N ALA A 60 6.12 -1.52 -1.62
CA ALA A 60 5.20 -1.27 -0.52
C ALA A 60 4.69 -2.59 0.09
N GLY A 61 4.26 -3.52 -0.76
CA GLY A 61 3.78 -4.84 -0.35
C GLY A 61 4.84 -5.64 0.40
N ILE A 62 6.09 -5.69 -0.09
CA ILE A 62 7.19 -6.39 0.58
C ILE A 62 7.50 -5.78 1.96
N ILE A 63 7.55 -4.45 2.06
CA ILE A 63 7.81 -3.75 3.33
C ILE A 63 6.68 -4.03 4.34
N LEU A 64 5.42 -3.90 3.91
CA LEU A 64 4.24 -4.13 4.76
C LEU A 64 4.16 -5.58 5.25
N LEU A 65 4.43 -6.57 4.39
CA LEU A 65 4.50 -7.98 4.79
C LEU A 65 5.64 -8.23 5.79
N THR A 66 6.81 -7.64 5.55
CA THR A 66 7.96 -7.75 6.46
C THR A 66 7.61 -7.16 7.83
N GLY A 67 7.01 -5.97 7.87
CA GLY A 67 6.48 -5.36 9.10
C GLY A 67 5.46 -6.26 9.80
N GLY A 68 4.53 -6.85 9.04
CA GLY A 68 3.55 -7.82 9.54
C GLY A 68 4.19 -9.04 10.20
N THR A 69 5.25 -9.61 9.63
CA THR A 69 6.00 -10.72 10.26
C THR A 69 6.67 -10.30 11.58
N GLY A 70 7.19 -9.08 11.65
CA GLY A 70 7.76 -8.52 12.87
C GLY A 70 6.70 -8.29 13.94
N LEU A 71 5.52 -7.77 13.56
CA LEU A 71 4.37 -7.60 14.46
C LEU A 71 3.86 -8.92 15.01
N LEU A 72 3.70 -9.95 14.17
CA LEU A 72 3.34 -11.32 14.56
C LEU A 72 4.28 -11.88 15.64
N ARG A 73 5.58 -11.62 15.48
CA ARG A 73 6.63 -12.05 16.41
C ARG A 73 6.85 -11.08 17.58
N ARG A 74 6.01 -10.05 17.69
CA ARG A 74 6.07 -8.99 18.72
C ARG A 74 7.42 -8.29 18.80
N GLN A 75 8.11 -8.17 17.68
CA GLN A 75 9.42 -7.55 17.58
C GLN A 75 9.29 -6.02 17.46
N ALA A 76 10.16 -5.28 18.15
CA ALA A 76 10.15 -3.82 18.10
C ALA A 76 10.37 -3.28 16.68
N TRP A 77 11.28 -3.90 15.91
CA TRP A 77 11.55 -3.54 14.52
C TRP A 77 10.32 -3.70 13.62
N GLY A 78 9.41 -4.64 13.94
CA GLY A 78 8.19 -4.87 13.18
C GLY A 78 7.31 -3.64 13.12
N ARG A 79 7.19 -2.90 14.23
CA ARG A 79 6.44 -1.64 14.29
C ARG A 79 7.05 -0.59 13.39
N THR A 80 8.36 -0.39 13.47
CA THR A 80 9.07 0.61 12.65
C THR A 80 8.93 0.31 11.15
N VAL A 81 9.13 -0.94 10.75
CA VAL A 81 8.98 -1.35 9.34
C VAL A 81 7.55 -1.19 8.85
N THR A 82 6.55 -1.54 9.67
CA THR A 82 5.13 -1.30 9.35
C THR A 82 4.84 0.19 9.15
N VAL A 83 5.34 1.06 10.03
CA VAL A 83 5.17 2.53 9.89
C VAL A 83 5.79 3.03 8.58
N ILE A 84 7.00 2.57 8.25
CA ILE A 84 7.66 2.93 6.98
C ILE A 84 6.81 2.47 5.77
N GLY A 85 6.29 1.25 5.81
CA GLY A 85 5.43 0.72 4.75
C GLY A 85 4.16 1.55 4.55
N PHE A 86 3.49 1.93 5.64
CA PHE A 86 2.30 2.78 5.56
C PHE A 86 2.61 4.20 5.09
N LEU A 87 3.70 4.82 5.54
CA LEU A 87 4.11 6.13 5.02
C LEU A 87 4.43 6.09 3.53
N PHE A 88 5.04 4.99 3.06
CA PHE A 88 5.31 4.77 1.65
C PHE A 88 4.01 4.61 0.84
N GLN A 89 3.05 3.83 1.35
CA GLN A 89 1.72 3.68 0.76
C GLN A 89 0.93 5.00 0.70
N ILE A 90 0.90 5.76 1.80
CA ILE A 90 0.31 7.12 1.83
C ILE A 90 0.95 8.00 0.76
N THR A 91 2.27 7.94 0.59
CA THR A 91 2.98 8.72 -0.42
C THR A 91 2.55 8.34 -1.84
N ILE A 92 2.39 7.04 -2.14
CA ILE A 92 1.86 6.56 -3.42
C ILE A 92 0.48 7.20 -3.68
N TYR A 93 -0.44 7.12 -2.72
CA TYR A 93 -1.78 7.68 -2.87
C TYR A 93 -1.80 9.22 -3.00
N ILE A 94 -0.94 9.94 -2.27
CA ILE A 94 -0.81 11.40 -2.43
C ILE A 94 -0.33 11.74 -3.85
N VAL A 95 0.69 11.03 -4.35
CA VAL A 95 1.19 11.21 -5.72
C VAL A 95 0.09 10.93 -6.74
N GLU A 96 -0.70 9.89 -6.54
CA GLU A 96 -1.85 9.57 -7.40
C GLU A 96 -2.89 10.69 -7.40
N ILE A 97 -3.27 11.21 -6.23
CA ILE A 97 -4.25 12.30 -6.12
C ILE A 97 -3.73 13.55 -6.86
N VAL A 98 -2.46 13.90 -6.67
CA VAL A 98 -1.85 15.12 -7.23
C VAL A 98 -1.67 15.01 -8.75
N ILE A 99 -1.16 13.89 -9.24
CA ILE A 99 -0.83 13.69 -10.66
C ILE A 99 -2.06 13.31 -11.48
N PHE A 100 -2.90 12.41 -10.97
CA PHE A 100 -3.93 11.76 -11.78
C PHE A 100 -5.32 12.40 -11.63
N ARG A 101 -5.57 13.18 -10.56
CA ARG A 101 -6.81 13.98 -10.35
C ARG A 101 -8.12 13.26 -10.68
N TYR A 102 -8.16 11.94 -10.53
CA TYR A 102 -9.25 11.11 -11.03
C TYR A 102 -10.27 10.88 -9.89
N LEU A 103 -11.53 11.25 -10.11
CA LEU A 103 -12.56 11.28 -9.05
C LEU A 103 -12.75 9.92 -8.34
N ASN A 104 -12.61 8.80 -9.05
CA ASN A 104 -12.77 7.47 -8.47
C ASN A 104 -11.62 7.07 -7.53
N THR A 105 -10.43 7.65 -7.69
CA THR A 105 -9.25 7.30 -6.88
C THR A 105 -9.19 8.10 -5.59
N MET A 106 -9.76 9.31 -5.60
CA MET A 106 -9.84 10.18 -4.43
C MET A 106 -10.60 9.54 -3.26
N GLY A 107 -11.69 8.79 -3.53
CA GLY A 107 -12.46 8.12 -2.49
C GLY A 107 -11.69 6.98 -1.81
N ALA A 108 -11.12 6.06 -2.60
CA ALA A 108 -10.35 4.94 -2.06
C ALA A 108 -9.06 5.42 -1.37
N ALA A 109 -8.35 6.37 -1.96
CA ALA A 109 -7.14 6.96 -1.39
C ALA A 109 -7.41 7.66 -0.05
N ALA A 110 -8.50 8.42 0.07
CA ALA A 110 -8.86 9.09 1.32
C ALA A 110 -9.15 8.10 2.46
N VAL A 111 -9.78 6.96 2.15
CA VAL A 111 -10.05 5.90 3.13
C VAL A 111 -8.75 5.22 3.55
N VAL A 112 -7.89 4.84 2.59
CA VAL A 112 -6.64 4.13 2.89
C VAL A 112 -5.68 5.02 3.68
N ILE A 113 -5.50 6.29 3.28
CA ILE A 113 -4.64 7.24 4.01
C ILE A 113 -5.11 7.39 5.47
N LEU A 114 -6.43 7.50 5.70
CA LEU A 114 -6.98 7.62 7.04
C LEU A 114 -6.76 6.34 7.87
N LEU A 115 -7.00 5.16 7.28
CA LEU A 115 -6.78 3.87 7.94
C LEU A 115 -5.30 3.69 8.32
N ASP A 116 -4.39 3.98 7.39
CA ASP A 116 -2.95 3.89 7.62
C ASP A 116 -2.52 4.83 8.77
N ALA A 117 -3.02 6.06 8.79
CA ALA A 117 -2.74 7.02 9.87
C ALA A 117 -3.28 6.53 11.24
N ILE A 118 -4.49 5.96 11.27
CA ILE A 118 -5.07 5.38 12.50
C ILE A 118 -4.22 4.21 12.99
N VAL A 119 -3.76 3.33 12.09
CA VAL A 119 -2.90 2.21 12.47
C VAL A 119 -1.56 2.70 13.02
N ILE A 120 -0.92 3.66 12.35
CA ILE A 120 0.33 4.28 12.81
C ILE A 120 0.14 4.85 14.22
N TYR A 121 -0.91 5.64 14.46
CA TYR A 121 -1.19 6.24 15.76
C TYR A 121 -1.30 5.19 16.88
N ASN A 122 -1.94 4.05 16.61
CA ASN A 122 -2.14 2.99 17.59
C ASN A 122 -0.95 2.02 17.74
N LEU A 123 0.09 2.13 16.91
CA LEU A 123 1.32 1.33 17.06
C LEU A 123 2.27 1.89 18.13
N PHE A 124 2.12 3.16 18.50
CA PHE A 124 2.83 3.83 19.58
C PHE A 124 2.02 3.74 20.88
#